data_AF-A0A537REB6-F1
#
_entry.id   AF-A0A537REB6-F1
#
_cell.length_a   1.000
_cell.length_b   1.000
_cell.length_c   1.000
_cell.angle_alpha   90.00
_cell.angle_beta   90.00
_cell.angle_gamma   90.00
#
_symmetry.space_group_name_H-M   'P 1'
#
loop_
_entity.id
_entity.type
_entity.pdbx_description
1 polymer ?
#
loop_
_entity_poly.entity_id
_entity_poly.type
_entity_poly.pdbx_seq_one_letter_code
_entity_poly.pdbx_strand_id
1 'polypeptide(L)'
;MMGELGRFIVALWHVVGLLLIAILVTEFGVEGWRRLSRLLRYRRSTRPDRAARADAYGGADWSAGYFDEFRRAVRVDWKPYVEWWQRPFRGAYVTLDERGLRPTPGEKTADEEAIRILCFGGSTMMGMGARDDQTIPAVLARRLAECGYRVSITNYGQLGHNSTQEVITLQQLLKSAARLDIALFYDGINEMACAEQTGRADGLFNGARRRAEFNLLHPDRRRDLIAAALIGAAPRTLRRLRRLTGLPLRGPLPVEQTDLSQVDLAALAREVIAAYLANVRLVRLLAGEYAFQPIFFWQPVITTKKFKTQDEQRWVDDYTNDRERRRLLYEAIIGERRRCPELVEASDIIDLSALFDDWKGT
;
A
#
# COMPACT_ATOMS: atom_id res chain seq x y z
N MET A 1 3.71 -46.14 -43.69
CA MET A 1 3.30 -45.77 -42.31
C MET A 1 4.33 -44.90 -41.57
N MET A 2 5.62 -45.28 -41.47
CA MET A 2 6.64 -44.43 -40.80
C MET A 2 6.92 -43.08 -41.49
N GLY A 3 6.87 -42.99 -42.83
CA GLY A 3 7.15 -41.75 -43.56
C GLY A 3 6.05 -40.69 -43.49
N GLU A 4 4.78 -41.08 -43.32
CA GLU A 4 3.66 -40.15 -43.12
C GLU A 4 3.64 -39.62 -41.69
N LEU A 5 3.91 -40.48 -40.71
CA LEU A 5 4.07 -40.07 -39.31
C LEU A 5 5.23 -39.08 -39.16
N GLY A 6 6.36 -39.31 -39.83
CA GLY A 6 7.50 -38.38 -39.83
C GLY A 6 7.16 -37.01 -40.42
N ARG A 7 6.49 -36.98 -41.58
CA ARG A 7 6.03 -35.70 -42.19
C ARG A 7 5.01 -34.98 -41.31
N PHE A 8 4.11 -35.71 -40.66
CA PHE A 8 3.15 -35.15 -39.72
C PHE A 8 3.82 -34.54 -38.49
N ILE A 9 4.79 -35.23 -37.88
CA ILE A 9 5.56 -34.73 -36.74
C ILE A 9 6.33 -33.45 -37.11
N VAL A 10 6.96 -33.42 -38.29
CA VAL A 10 7.67 -32.25 -38.78
C VAL A 10 6.71 -31.09 -39.02
N ALA A 11 5.56 -31.31 -39.66
CA ALA A 11 4.56 -30.26 -39.86
C ALA A 11 4.04 -29.71 -38.52
N LEU A 12 3.74 -30.59 -37.56
CA LEU A 12 3.32 -30.20 -36.22
C LEU A 12 4.40 -29.36 -35.51
N TRP A 13 5.67 -29.75 -35.63
CA TRP A 13 6.80 -29.00 -35.07
C TRP A 13 6.91 -27.59 -35.64
N HIS A 14 6.72 -27.42 -36.96
CA HIS A 14 6.73 -26.10 -37.59
C HIS A 14 5.58 -25.24 -37.11
N VAL A 15 4.37 -25.80 -36.99
CA VAL A 15 3.20 -25.08 -36.47
C VAL A 15 3.43 -24.63 -35.03
N VAL A 16 3.92 -25.53 -34.16
CA VAL A 16 4.25 -25.20 -32.77
C VAL A 16 5.34 -24.12 -32.72
N GLY A 17 6.39 -24.24 -33.52
CA GLY A 17 7.47 -23.24 -33.59
C GLY A 17 6.97 -21.86 -34.00
N LEU A 18 6.12 -21.77 -35.03
CA LEU A 18 5.53 -20.51 -35.48
C LEU A 18 4.61 -19.89 -34.42
N LEU A 19 3.81 -20.70 -33.73
CA LEU A 19 2.97 -20.23 -32.62
C LEU A 19 3.82 -19.68 -31.47
N LEU A 20 4.90 -20.38 -31.10
CA LEU A 20 5.83 -19.91 -30.07
C LEU A 20 6.48 -18.58 -30.47
N ILE A 21 6.93 -18.43 -31.72
CA ILE A 21 7.46 -17.16 -32.22
C ILE A 21 6.42 -16.06 -32.12
N ALA A 22 5.17 -16.31 -32.53
CA ALA A 22 4.10 -15.32 -32.46
C ALA A 22 3.82 -14.88 -31.01
N ILE A 23 3.84 -15.82 -30.05
CA ILE A 23 3.71 -15.52 -28.61
C ILE A 23 4.90 -14.67 -28.15
N LEU A 24 6.13 -15.07 -28.46
CA LEU A 24 7.34 -14.34 -28.07
C LEU A 24 7.37 -12.91 -28.64
N VAL A 25 7.01 -12.73 -29.91
CA VAL A 25 6.91 -11.40 -30.54
C VAL A 25 5.81 -10.56 -29.88
N THR A 26 4.67 -11.17 -29.54
CA THR A 26 3.57 -10.47 -28.86
C THR A 26 3.93 -10.04 -27.45
N GLU A 27 4.63 -10.90 -26.70
CA GLU A 27 5.03 -10.61 -25.33
C GLU A 27 6.21 -9.64 -25.24
N PHE A 28 7.27 -9.89 -26.02
CA PHE A 28 8.53 -9.19 -25.90
C PHE A 28 8.73 -8.12 -26.96
N GLY A 29 8.30 -8.36 -28.21
CA GLY A 29 8.44 -7.39 -29.31
C GLY A 29 7.67 -6.09 -29.05
N VAL A 30 6.43 -6.20 -28.53
CA VAL A 30 5.62 -5.02 -28.15
C VAL A 30 6.27 -4.24 -27.02
N GLU A 31 6.88 -4.91 -26.04
CA GLU A 31 7.56 -4.24 -24.93
C GLU A 31 8.86 -3.58 -25.40
N GLY A 32 9.62 -4.23 -26.27
CA GLY A 32 10.81 -3.67 -26.91
C GLY A 32 10.48 -2.39 -27.67
N TRP A 33 9.43 -2.41 -28.50
CA TRP A 33 8.96 -1.23 -29.23
C TRP A 33 8.48 -0.12 -28.29
N ARG A 34 7.69 -0.46 -27.26
CA ARG A 34 7.25 0.53 -26.26
C ARG A 34 8.42 1.12 -25.49
N ARG A 35 9.41 0.32 -25.12
CA ARG A 35 10.62 0.77 -24.42
C ARG A 35 11.41 1.74 -25.29
N LEU A 36 11.61 1.41 -26.58
CA LEU A 36 12.23 2.31 -27.55
C LEU A 36 11.43 3.61 -27.71
N SER A 37 10.11 3.51 -27.91
CA SER A 37 9.23 4.69 -28.02
C SER A 37 9.28 5.58 -26.77
N ARG A 38 9.33 4.98 -25.56
CA ARG A 38 9.46 5.72 -24.30
C ARG A 38 10.84 6.35 -24.15
N LEU A 39 11.91 5.67 -24.56
CA LEU A 39 13.26 6.23 -24.57
C LEU A 39 13.33 7.44 -25.52
N LEU A 40 12.75 7.33 -26.71
CA LEU A 40 12.72 8.44 -27.67
C LEU A 40 11.87 9.62 -27.17
N ARG A 41 10.69 9.35 -26.59
CA ARG A 41 9.73 10.40 -26.18
C ARG A 41 10.03 11.05 -24.83
N TYR A 42 10.48 10.25 -23.87
CA TYR A 42 10.65 10.68 -22.47
C TYR A 42 12.11 10.66 -22.02
N ARG A 43 13.05 10.22 -22.86
CA ARG A 43 14.44 9.92 -22.48
C ARG A 43 14.53 8.97 -21.27
N ARG A 44 13.50 8.11 -21.11
CA ARG A 44 13.34 7.17 -20.00
C ARG A 44 12.78 5.84 -20.48
N SER A 45 13.13 4.77 -19.78
CA SER A 45 12.67 3.42 -20.12
C SER A 45 11.19 3.17 -19.73
N THR A 46 10.67 3.96 -18.79
CA THR A 46 9.32 3.90 -18.22
C THR A 46 8.55 5.19 -18.54
N ARG A 47 7.20 5.09 -18.54
CA ARG A 47 6.35 6.28 -18.58
C ARG A 47 6.47 6.95 -17.20
N PRO A 48 6.66 8.28 -17.12
CA PRO A 48 6.62 8.98 -15.85
C PRO A 48 5.35 8.61 -15.09
N ASP A 49 5.49 8.32 -13.80
CA ASP A 49 4.33 8.10 -12.95
C ASP A 49 3.43 9.35 -12.99
N ARG A 50 2.12 9.15 -12.99
CA ARG A 50 1.19 10.29 -12.98
C ARG A 50 1.27 11.03 -11.65
N ALA A 51 1.47 10.30 -10.56
CA ALA A 51 1.64 10.89 -9.25
C ALA A 51 2.84 11.85 -9.20
N ALA A 52 3.87 11.65 -10.03
CA ALA A 52 5.00 12.57 -10.12
C ALA A 52 4.63 13.97 -10.62
N ARG A 53 3.47 14.13 -11.25
CA ARG A 53 2.99 15.40 -11.79
C ARG A 53 1.87 16.03 -10.96
N ALA A 54 1.58 15.48 -9.78
CA ALA A 54 0.60 16.07 -8.89
C ALA A 54 1.00 17.51 -8.56
N ASP A 55 0.03 18.41 -8.63
CA ASP A 55 0.08 19.78 -8.14
C ASP A 55 0.83 19.96 -6.81
N ALA A 56 0.68 19.03 -5.86
CA ALA A 56 1.37 19.04 -4.56
C ALA A 56 2.91 19.11 -4.66
N TYR A 57 3.50 18.70 -5.79
CA TYR A 57 4.95 18.79 -6.01
C TYR A 57 5.39 20.12 -6.65
N GLY A 58 4.46 20.98 -7.08
CA GLY A 58 4.79 22.29 -7.66
C GLY A 58 5.75 22.24 -8.86
N GLY A 59 5.74 21.14 -9.62
CA GLY A 59 6.64 20.95 -10.76
C GLY A 59 8.10 20.59 -10.39
N ALA A 60 8.34 20.13 -9.17
CA ALA A 60 9.67 19.73 -8.71
C ALA A 60 10.37 18.73 -9.66
N ASP A 61 11.66 18.94 -9.89
CA ASP A 61 12.50 18.15 -10.79
C ASP A 61 12.75 16.71 -10.30
N TRP A 62 12.71 16.51 -8.99
CA TRP A 62 12.97 15.23 -8.34
C TRP A 62 11.79 14.25 -8.36
N SER A 63 10.54 14.73 -8.46
CA SER A 63 9.33 13.91 -8.26
C SER A 63 9.25 12.72 -9.23
N ALA A 64 9.60 12.95 -10.50
CA ALA A 64 9.58 11.91 -11.51
C ALA A 64 10.68 10.86 -11.25
N GLY A 65 11.84 11.26 -10.73
CA GLY A 65 12.90 10.35 -10.31
C GLY A 65 12.48 9.55 -9.08
N TYR A 66 11.84 10.21 -8.11
CA TYR A 66 11.29 9.60 -6.91
C TYR A 66 10.35 8.45 -7.23
N PHE A 67 9.32 8.65 -8.07
CA PHE A 67 8.36 7.58 -8.35
C PHE A 67 8.95 6.44 -9.21
N ASP A 68 9.92 6.72 -10.08
CA ASP A 68 10.68 5.67 -10.79
C ASP A 68 11.49 4.81 -9.80
N GLU A 69 12.05 5.44 -8.76
CA GLU A 69 12.77 4.78 -7.68
C GLU A 69 11.85 4.02 -6.73
N PHE A 70 10.79 4.66 -6.25
CA PHE A 70 9.83 4.10 -5.31
C PHE A 70 9.22 2.80 -5.85
N ARG A 71 8.87 2.74 -7.15
CA ARG A 71 8.38 1.49 -7.78
C ARG A 71 9.36 0.31 -7.71
N ARG A 72 10.66 0.58 -7.60
CA ARG A 72 11.70 -0.44 -7.38
C ARG A 72 11.86 -0.76 -5.90
N ALA A 73 11.72 0.25 -5.03
CA ALA A 73 11.82 0.12 -3.59
C ALA A 73 10.67 -0.68 -2.96
N VAL A 74 9.45 -0.57 -3.49
CA VAL A 74 8.27 -1.32 -2.99
C VAL A 74 8.41 -2.81 -3.32
N ARG A 75 9.19 -3.49 -2.50
CA ARG A 75 9.36 -4.95 -2.47
C ARG A 75 9.26 -5.36 -1.02
N VAL A 76 8.44 -6.37 -0.77
CA VAL A 76 8.16 -6.84 0.58
C VAL A 76 8.53 -8.31 0.69
N ASP A 77 8.98 -8.69 1.89
CA ASP A 77 9.11 -10.09 2.30
C ASP A 77 7.95 -10.45 3.23
N TRP A 78 7.69 -11.75 3.37
CA TRP A 78 6.73 -12.23 4.36
C TRP A 78 7.23 -11.92 5.77
N LYS A 79 6.34 -11.40 6.62
CA LYS A 79 6.63 -11.10 8.02
C LYS A 79 5.61 -11.83 8.89
N PRO A 80 6.04 -12.61 9.90
CA PRO A 80 5.10 -13.24 10.84
C PRO A 80 4.12 -12.23 11.43
N TYR A 81 2.85 -12.64 11.57
CA TYR A 81 1.75 -11.91 12.20
C TYR A 81 1.25 -10.63 11.50
N VAL A 82 2.10 -9.93 10.75
CA VAL A 82 1.76 -8.68 10.03
C VAL A 82 1.83 -8.81 8.51
N GLU A 83 1.96 -10.05 8.03
CA GLU A 83 1.97 -10.53 6.64
C GLU A 83 3.09 -10.06 5.71
N TRP A 84 3.52 -8.80 5.81
CA TRP A 84 4.57 -8.26 4.96
C TRP A 84 5.38 -7.16 5.64
N TRP A 85 6.62 -7.00 5.16
CA TRP A 85 7.53 -5.95 5.59
C TRP A 85 8.39 -5.49 4.43
N GLN A 86 8.70 -4.19 4.36
CA GLN A 86 9.56 -3.65 3.29
C GLN A 86 10.96 -4.25 3.33
N ARG A 87 11.54 -4.47 2.15
CA ARG A 87 12.93 -4.91 1.98
C ARG A 87 13.90 -3.73 2.07
N PRO A 88 15.14 -3.95 2.52
CA PRO A 88 16.20 -2.96 2.42
C PRO A 88 16.37 -2.49 0.98
N PHE A 89 16.55 -1.19 0.82
CA PHE A 89 16.71 -0.54 -0.46
C PHE A 89 17.49 0.76 -0.27
N ARG A 90 18.42 1.05 -1.18
CA ARG A 90 19.15 2.33 -1.16
C ARG A 90 19.05 2.98 -2.53
N GLY A 91 18.41 4.14 -2.56
CA GLY A 91 18.28 4.98 -3.75
C GLY A 91 18.68 6.43 -3.46
N ALA A 92 18.40 7.31 -4.41
CA ALA A 92 18.72 8.73 -4.31
C ALA A 92 17.67 9.52 -3.49
N TYR A 93 16.44 9.02 -3.40
CA TYR A 93 15.33 9.68 -2.73
C TYR A 93 14.65 8.82 -1.66
N VAL A 94 14.79 7.51 -1.79
CA VAL A 94 14.19 6.49 -0.93
C VAL A 94 15.28 5.58 -0.40
N THR A 95 15.41 5.56 0.92
CA THR A 95 16.22 4.61 1.66
C THR A 95 15.34 3.80 2.61
N LEU A 96 15.51 2.49 2.57
CA LEU A 96 15.00 1.52 3.53
C LEU A 96 16.22 0.81 4.10
N ASP A 97 16.45 0.98 5.39
CA ASP A 97 17.62 0.42 6.07
C ASP A 97 17.54 -1.13 6.16
N GLU A 98 18.49 -1.75 6.86
CA GLU A 98 18.53 -3.20 7.05
C GLU A 98 17.29 -3.76 7.78
N ARG A 99 16.59 -2.92 8.56
CA ARG A 99 15.32 -3.24 9.21
C ARG A 99 14.14 -3.02 8.28
N GLY A 100 14.33 -2.53 7.05
CA GLY A 100 13.26 -2.16 6.13
C GLY A 100 12.55 -0.86 6.52
N LEU A 101 13.21 0.01 7.29
CA LEU A 101 12.65 1.25 7.80
C LEU A 101 13.24 2.48 7.11
N ARG A 102 12.44 3.53 7.01
CA ARG A 102 12.89 4.83 6.53
C ARG A 102 13.82 5.45 7.58
N PRO A 103 15.01 5.94 7.21
CA PRO A 103 15.90 6.58 8.16
C PRO A 103 15.31 7.91 8.65
N THR A 104 15.57 8.23 9.91
CA THR A 104 15.23 9.50 10.53
C THR A 104 16.51 10.20 11.03
N PRO A 105 16.58 11.54 10.99
CA PRO A 105 17.71 12.27 11.54
C PRO A 105 17.89 11.98 13.04
N GLY A 106 19.13 11.73 13.46
CA GLY A 106 19.49 11.59 14.88
C GLY A 106 19.25 10.21 15.51
N GLU A 107 18.44 9.32 14.91
CA GLU A 107 18.10 8.01 15.50
C GLU A 107 19.33 7.16 15.85
N LYS A 108 20.26 7.01 14.91
CA LYS A 108 21.45 6.15 15.10
C LYS A 108 22.49 6.73 16.06
N THR A 109 22.41 8.03 16.32
CA THR A 109 23.35 8.76 17.19
C THR A 109 22.72 9.14 18.52
N ALA A 110 21.47 8.71 18.75
CA ALA A 110 20.76 8.99 19.98
C ALA A 110 21.39 8.22 21.15
N ASP A 111 21.57 8.90 22.27
CA ASP A 111 22.05 8.30 23.50
C ASP A 111 20.90 7.86 24.42
N GLU A 112 21.23 7.43 25.63
CA GLU A 112 20.27 6.89 26.58
C GLU A 112 19.33 7.95 27.18
N GLU A 113 19.67 9.23 27.07
CA GLU A 113 18.83 10.34 27.56
C GLU A 113 17.80 10.80 26.52
N ALA A 114 17.93 10.38 25.26
CA ALA A 114 17.01 10.77 24.21
C ALA A 114 15.61 10.16 24.41
N ILE A 115 14.58 11.00 24.27
CA ILE A 115 13.17 10.58 24.28
C ILE A 115 12.93 9.70 23.05
N ARG A 116 12.51 8.45 23.26
CA ARG A 116 12.30 7.46 22.21
C ARG A 116 10.85 7.46 21.75
N ILE A 117 10.67 7.87 20.50
CA ILE A 117 9.36 7.96 19.86
C ILE A 117 9.28 6.91 18.76
N LEU A 118 8.31 5.99 18.87
CA LEU A 118 8.04 5.01 17.82
C LEU A 118 6.82 5.45 17.04
N CYS A 119 6.97 5.66 15.73
CA CYS A 119 5.89 6.11 14.85
C CYS A 119 5.34 4.95 14.01
N PHE A 120 4.05 4.66 14.16
CA PHE A 120 3.31 3.63 13.45
C PHE A 120 2.33 4.27 12.46
N GLY A 121 2.01 3.52 11.41
CA GLY A 121 1.07 3.97 10.41
C GLY A 121 1.21 3.25 9.08
N GLY A 122 0.29 3.58 8.19
CA GLY A 122 0.29 3.11 6.81
C GLY A 122 1.34 3.75 5.89
N SER A 123 0.96 3.82 4.61
CA SER A 123 1.80 4.40 3.56
C SER A 123 2.15 5.88 3.76
N THR A 124 1.29 6.63 4.43
CA THR A 124 1.51 8.04 4.76
C THR A 124 2.62 8.19 5.80
N MET A 125 2.63 7.37 6.85
CA MET A 125 3.69 7.36 7.87
C MET A 125 5.03 6.88 7.28
N MET A 126 4.99 5.84 6.44
CA MET A 126 6.15 5.39 5.66
C MET A 126 6.70 6.50 4.73
N GLY A 127 5.89 7.49 4.38
CA GLY A 127 6.32 8.61 3.53
C GLY A 127 6.30 8.27 2.04
N MET A 128 5.28 7.53 1.57
CA MET A 128 5.01 7.44 0.13
C MET A 128 4.80 8.85 -0.44
N GLY A 129 5.56 9.20 -1.48
CA GLY A 129 5.58 10.54 -2.06
C GLY A 129 6.61 11.50 -1.43
N ALA A 130 7.26 11.13 -0.32
CA ALA A 130 8.23 11.97 0.37
C ALA A 130 9.66 11.43 0.24
N ARG A 131 10.63 12.34 0.07
CA ARG A 131 12.08 12.03 0.18
C ARG A 131 12.45 11.66 1.63
N ASP A 132 13.59 11.02 1.84
CA ASP A 132 14.03 10.52 3.15
C ASP A 132 13.95 11.61 4.26
N ASP A 133 14.38 12.83 3.94
CA ASP A 133 14.42 14.00 4.83
C ASP A 133 13.05 14.69 5.05
N GLN A 134 12.01 14.25 4.32
CA GLN A 134 10.68 14.86 4.29
C GLN A 134 9.56 13.91 4.75
N THR A 135 9.89 12.74 5.29
CA THR A 135 8.87 11.88 5.95
C THR A 135 8.35 12.53 7.23
N ILE A 136 7.13 12.20 7.67
CA ILE A 136 6.55 12.75 8.91
C ILE A 136 7.53 12.58 10.09
N PRO A 137 8.10 11.38 10.35
CA PRO A 137 9.06 11.20 11.44
C PRO A 137 10.37 11.99 11.25
N ALA A 138 10.85 12.13 10.02
CA ALA A 138 12.07 12.91 9.76
C ALA A 138 11.89 14.41 9.99
N VAL A 139 10.74 14.95 9.57
CA VAL A 139 10.37 16.34 9.85
C VAL A 139 10.17 16.55 11.35
N LEU A 140 9.47 15.63 12.03
CA LEU A 140 9.26 15.69 13.47
C LEU A 140 10.58 15.68 14.25
N ALA A 141 11.51 14.78 13.92
CA ALA A 141 12.81 14.69 14.59
C ALA A 141 13.58 16.01 14.46
N ARG A 142 13.61 16.60 13.27
CA ARG A 142 14.24 17.89 13.02
C ARG A 142 13.58 19.03 13.82
N ARG A 143 12.24 19.10 13.82
CA ARG A 143 11.49 20.14 14.55
C ARG A 143 11.70 20.05 16.07
N LEU A 144 11.70 18.84 16.64
CA LEU A 144 11.94 18.66 18.07
C LEU A 144 13.39 19.01 18.45
N ALA A 145 14.36 18.66 17.61
CA ALA A 145 15.75 19.06 17.80
C ALA A 145 15.92 20.60 17.72
N GLU A 146 15.25 21.28 16.78
CA GLU A 146 15.20 22.75 16.69
C GLU A 146 14.62 23.39 17.97
N CYS A 147 13.71 22.71 18.66
CA CYS A 147 13.16 23.12 19.95
C CYS A 147 14.03 22.73 21.16
N GLY A 148 15.22 22.15 20.95
CA GLY A 148 16.16 21.76 22.01
C GLY A 148 15.89 20.39 22.65
N TYR A 149 14.94 19.61 22.13
CA TYR A 149 14.69 18.26 22.62
C TYR A 149 15.67 17.25 22.02
N ARG A 150 16.16 16.35 22.86
CA ARG A 150 16.95 15.19 22.45
C ARG A 150 16.00 14.03 22.17
N VAL A 151 15.83 13.66 20.90
CA VAL A 151 14.85 12.65 20.48
C VAL A 151 15.46 11.57 19.61
N SER A 152 14.95 10.35 19.75
CA SER A 152 15.20 9.23 18.86
C SER A 152 13.87 8.76 18.27
N ILE A 153 13.62 9.11 17.02
CA ILE A 153 12.34 8.78 16.37
C ILE A 153 12.55 7.61 15.41
N THR A 154 11.84 6.51 15.59
CA THR A 154 11.88 5.38 14.64
C THR A 154 10.60 5.32 13.82
N ASN A 155 10.73 5.28 12.49
CA ASN A 155 9.60 5.15 11.56
C ASN A 155 9.27 3.67 11.31
N TYR A 156 8.26 3.15 11.99
CA TYR A 156 7.69 1.81 11.76
C TYR A 156 6.56 1.80 10.72
N GLY A 157 6.34 2.90 10.00
CA GLY A 157 5.32 2.98 8.97
C GLY A 157 5.55 1.96 7.84
N GLN A 158 4.49 1.25 7.45
CA GLN A 158 4.53 0.23 6.41
C GLN A 158 3.38 0.40 5.41
N LEU A 159 3.65 0.13 4.13
CA LEU A 159 2.64 0.28 3.09
C LEU A 159 1.44 -0.64 3.34
N GLY A 160 0.25 -0.05 3.48
CA GLY A 160 -1.01 -0.77 3.65
C GLY A 160 -1.25 -1.39 5.02
N HIS A 161 -0.38 -1.17 6.02
CA HIS A 161 -0.63 -1.65 7.39
C HIS A 161 -1.79 -0.88 8.03
N ASN A 162 -2.77 -1.59 8.58
CA ASN A 162 -3.84 -1.00 9.38
C ASN A 162 -3.46 -0.98 10.89
N SER A 163 -4.29 -0.33 11.70
CA SER A 163 -4.09 -0.24 13.16
C SER A 163 -3.86 -1.59 13.85
N THR A 164 -4.52 -2.67 13.43
CA THR A 164 -4.29 -4.01 14.02
C THR A 164 -2.88 -4.53 13.74
N GLN A 165 -2.37 -4.36 12.51
CA GLN A 165 -0.99 -4.72 12.18
C GLN A 165 0.02 -3.87 12.98
N GLU A 166 -0.32 -2.61 13.24
CA GLU A 166 0.49 -1.70 14.05
C GLU A 166 0.52 -2.10 15.52
N VAL A 167 -0.63 -2.44 16.11
CA VAL A 167 -0.73 -2.98 17.48
C VAL A 167 0.10 -4.25 17.62
N ILE A 168 0.00 -5.18 16.67
CA ILE A 168 0.81 -6.41 16.67
C ILE A 168 2.30 -6.07 16.58
N THR A 169 2.68 -5.10 15.75
CA THR A 169 4.09 -4.65 15.64
C THR A 169 4.60 -4.09 16.96
N LEU A 170 3.83 -3.21 17.61
CA LEU A 170 4.15 -2.68 18.94
C LEU A 170 4.33 -3.82 19.95
N GLN A 171 3.42 -4.80 19.99
CA GLN A 171 3.53 -5.95 20.89
C GLN A 171 4.83 -6.73 20.67
N GLN A 172 5.26 -6.96 19.41
CA GLN A 172 6.54 -7.65 19.16
C GLN A 172 7.74 -6.82 19.63
N LEU A 173 7.69 -5.49 19.51
CA LEU A 173 8.76 -4.60 19.98
C LEU A 173 8.85 -4.56 21.50
N LEU A 174 7.71 -4.50 22.19
CA LEU A 174 7.65 -4.55 23.66
C LEU A 174 8.20 -5.88 24.19
N LYS A 175 7.86 -7.00 23.55
CA LYS A 175 8.43 -8.32 23.87
C LYS A 175 9.95 -8.39 23.68
N SER A 176 10.51 -7.60 22.76
CA SER A 176 11.97 -7.53 22.56
C SER A 176 12.67 -6.55 23.52
N ALA A 177 11.98 -6.10 24.58
CA ALA A 177 12.46 -5.08 25.52
C ALA A 177 12.90 -3.78 24.84
N ALA A 178 12.21 -3.39 23.76
CA ALA A 178 12.48 -2.11 23.11
C ALA A 178 12.12 -0.97 24.06
N ARG A 179 13.10 -0.11 24.38
CA ARG A 179 12.83 1.13 25.12
C ARG A 179 12.02 2.09 24.25
N LEU A 180 10.94 2.60 24.83
CA LEU A 180 9.93 3.41 24.17
C LEU A 180 9.35 4.37 25.21
N ASP A 181 9.30 5.66 24.90
CA ASP A 181 8.70 6.70 25.76
C ASP A 181 7.36 7.19 25.17
N ILE A 182 7.26 7.31 23.84
CA ILE A 182 6.03 7.76 23.14
C ILE A 182 5.73 6.88 21.92
N ALA A 183 4.53 6.32 21.85
CA ALA A 183 4.05 5.58 20.68
C ALA A 183 3.06 6.45 19.90
N LEU A 184 3.42 6.86 18.70
CA LEU A 184 2.62 7.71 17.82
C LEU A 184 1.98 6.88 16.71
N PHE A 185 0.67 6.93 16.57
CA PHE A 185 -0.09 6.24 15.52
C PHE A 185 -0.72 7.23 14.55
N TYR A 186 -0.71 6.92 13.25
CA TYR A 186 -1.23 7.80 12.20
C TYR A 186 -2.11 7.02 11.22
N ASP A 187 -3.40 7.03 11.52
CA ASP A 187 -4.37 6.04 11.09
C ASP A 187 -5.48 6.63 10.23
N GLY A 188 -6.42 5.79 9.78
CA GLY A 188 -7.68 6.19 9.14
C GLY A 188 -7.83 5.67 7.73
N ILE A 189 -6.88 5.95 6.83
CA ILE A 189 -7.02 5.57 5.41
C ILE A 189 -7.02 4.05 5.20
N ASN A 190 -6.23 3.32 5.99
CA ASN A 190 -6.09 1.87 5.81
C ASN A 190 -7.27 1.12 6.44
N GLU A 191 -7.87 1.63 7.52
CA GLU A 191 -9.14 1.17 8.06
C GLU A 191 -10.24 1.27 6.99
N MET A 192 -10.34 2.44 6.34
CA MET A 192 -11.34 2.68 5.29
C MET A 192 -11.09 1.84 4.04
N ALA A 193 -9.84 1.82 3.53
CA ALA A 193 -9.50 1.11 2.30
C ALA A 193 -9.59 -0.41 2.44
N CYS A 194 -9.25 -0.95 3.62
CA CYS A 194 -9.42 -2.38 3.87
C CYS A 194 -10.89 -2.77 4.02
N ALA A 195 -11.69 -1.95 4.70
CA ALA A 195 -13.13 -2.16 4.78
C ALA A 195 -13.79 -2.12 3.38
N GLU A 196 -13.39 -1.17 2.54
CA GLU A 196 -13.82 -1.09 1.15
C GLU A 196 -13.48 -2.36 0.35
N GLN A 197 -12.24 -2.86 0.46
CA GLN A 197 -11.79 -4.03 -0.29
C GLN A 197 -12.38 -5.35 0.18
N THR A 198 -12.75 -5.43 1.46
CA THR A 198 -13.11 -6.70 2.10
C THR A 198 -14.58 -6.78 2.51
N GLY A 199 -15.28 -5.65 2.58
CA GLY A 199 -16.67 -5.58 3.05
C GLY A 199 -16.84 -5.84 4.55
N ARG A 200 -15.75 -5.84 5.32
CA ARG A 200 -15.75 -6.08 6.76
C ARG A 200 -14.74 -5.19 7.48
N ALA A 201 -15.02 -4.88 8.75
CA ALA A 201 -14.05 -4.23 9.60
C ALA A 201 -12.81 -5.10 9.81
N ASP A 202 -11.68 -4.45 10.10
CA ASP A 202 -10.39 -5.09 10.39
C ASP A 202 -9.95 -6.10 9.30
N GLY A 203 -10.29 -5.79 8.05
CA GLY A 203 -9.77 -6.49 6.88
C GLY A 203 -8.29 -6.18 6.66
N LEU A 204 -7.60 -7.07 5.96
CA LEU A 204 -6.22 -6.84 5.51
C LEU A 204 -6.20 -6.42 4.05
N PHE A 205 -5.34 -5.45 3.75
CA PHE A 205 -5.14 -4.95 2.39
C PHE A 205 -4.73 -6.10 1.46
N ASN A 206 -5.40 -6.21 0.30
CA ASN A 206 -5.23 -7.33 -0.64
C ASN A 206 -5.51 -8.74 -0.06
N GLY A 207 -6.24 -8.86 1.05
CA GLY A 207 -6.49 -10.17 1.70
C GLY A 207 -7.15 -11.21 0.77
N ALA A 208 -7.99 -10.79 -0.18
CA ALA A 208 -8.57 -11.69 -1.18
C ALA A 208 -7.52 -12.31 -2.12
N ARG A 209 -6.49 -11.55 -2.50
CA ARG A 209 -5.37 -12.06 -3.31
C ARG A 209 -4.52 -13.04 -2.50
N ARG A 210 -4.25 -12.73 -1.24
CA ARG A 210 -3.51 -13.63 -0.32
C ARG A 210 -4.23 -14.96 -0.13
N ARG A 211 -5.55 -14.95 0.07
CA ARG A 211 -6.36 -16.19 0.13
C ARG A 211 -6.30 -16.97 -1.18
N ALA A 212 -6.39 -16.28 -2.32
CA ALA A 212 -6.32 -16.92 -3.63
C ALA A 212 -4.96 -17.62 -3.86
N GLU A 213 -3.85 -17.01 -3.40
CA GLU A 213 -2.49 -17.55 -3.48
C GLU A 213 -2.19 -18.61 -2.41
N PHE A 214 -2.98 -18.67 -1.34
CA PHE A 214 -2.74 -19.58 -0.21
C PHE A 214 -2.74 -21.04 -0.66
N ASN A 215 -1.72 -21.80 -0.26
CA ASN A 215 -1.49 -23.18 -0.69
C ASN A 215 -1.35 -23.39 -2.21
N LEU A 216 -1.04 -22.35 -3.00
CA LEU A 216 -0.87 -22.51 -4.46
C LEU A 216 0.23 -23.53 -4.83
N LEU A 217 1.24 -23.69 -3.99
CA LEU A 217 2.31 -24.68 -4.17
C LEU A 217 1.94 -26.08 -3.67
N HIS A 218 0.78 -26.27 -3.04
CA HIS A 218 0.33 -27.58 -2.57
C HIS A 218 -0.01 -28.49 -3.77
N PRO A 219 0.34 -29.79 -3.75
CA PRO A 219 0.10 -30.71 -4.88
C PRO A 219 -1.34 -30.72 -5.41
N ASP A 220 -2.33 -30.57 -4.52
CA ASP A 220 -3.75 -30.55 -4.89
C ASP A 220 -4.13 -29.34 -5.75
N ARG A 221 -3.36 -28.25 -5.67
CA ARG A 221 -3.57 -27.01 -6.44
C ARG A 221 -2.70 -26.93 -7.69
N ARG A 222 -2.10 -28.03 -8.15
CA ARG A 222 -1.24 -28.06 -9.36
C ARG A 222 -1.88 -27.44 -10.60
N ARG A 223 -3.20 -27.60 -10.78
CA ARG A 223 -3.93 -27.01 -11.92
C ARG A 223 -3.96 -25.49 -11.83
N ASP A 224 -4.24 -24.96 -10.64
CA ASP A 224 -4.23 -23.52 -10.38
C ASP A 224 -2.83 -22.94 -10.54
N LEU A 225 -1.80 -23.65 -10.07
CA LEU A 225 -0.40 -23.25 -10.25
C LEU A 225 -0.01 -23.18 -11.74
N ILE A 226 -0.33 -24.21 -12.52
CA ILE A 226 -0.04 -24.23 -13.96
C ILE A 226 -0.82 -23.11 -14.67
N ALA A 227 -2.10 -22.93 -14.35
CA ALA A 227 -2.90 -21.84 -14.90
C ALA A 227 -2.29 -20.48 -14.54
N ALA A 228 -1.89 -20.28 -13.29
CA ALA A 228 -1.25 -19.06 -12.83
C ALA A 228 0.08 -18.79 -13.54
N ALA A 229 0.91 -19.83 -13.74
CA ALA A 229 2.16 -19.74 -14.46
C ALA A 229 1.96 -19.40 -15.94
N LEU A 230 1.04 -20.08 -16.63
CA LEU A 230 0.73 -19.80 -18.04
C LEU A 230 0.17 -18.39 -18.22
N ILE A 231 -0.71 -17.96 -17.32
CA ILE A 231 -1.31 -16.62 -17.36
C ILE A 231 -0.29 -15.53 -17.04
N GLY A 232 0.57 -15.78 -16.05
CA GLY A 232 1.67 -14.90 -15.68
C GLY A 232 2.75 -14.76 -16.76
N ALA A 233 3.03 -15.84 -17.50
CA ALA A 233 4.06 -15.87 -18.53
C ALA A 233 3.65 -15.16 -19.84
N ALA A 234 2.36 -15.19 -20.21
CA ALA A 234 1.86 -14.63 -21.47
C ALA A 234 0.65 -13.68 -21.32
N PRO A 235 0.73 -12.63 -20.48
CA PRO A 235 -0.42 -11.79 -20.15
C PRO A 235 -0.92 -10.92 -21.32
N ARG A 236 -0.09 -10.60 -22.31
CA ARG A 236 -0.50 -9.79 -23.47
C ARG A 236 -1.22 -10.65 -24.50
N THR A 237 -0.71 -11.84 -24.74
CA THR A 237 -1.26 -12.86 -25.63
C THR A 237 -2.65 -13.24 -25.17
N LEU A 238 -2.82 -13.56 -23.90
CA LEU A 238 -4.12 -13.92 -23.33
C LEU A 238 -5.12 -12.76 -23.39
N ARG A 239 -4.67 -11.52 -23.17
CA ARG A 239 -5.53 -10.33 -23.32
C ARG A 239 -6.00 -10.15 -24.77
N ARG A 240 -5.14 -10.41 -25.77
CA ARG A 240 -5.52 -10.37 -27.19
C ARG A 240 -6.45 -11.52 -27.54
N LEU A 241 -6.15 -12.73 -27.08
CA LEU A 241 -7.00 -13.90 -27.28
C LEU A 241 -8.40 -13.67 -26.73
N ARG A 242 -8.51 -13.14 -25.51
CA ARG A 242 -9.80 -12.76 -24.89
C ARG A 242 -10.56 -11.74 -25.74
N ARG A 243 -9.89 -10.73 -26.30
CA ARG A 243 -10.52 -9.74 -27.18
C ARG A 243 -11.02 -10.34 -28.50
N LEU A 244 -10.29 -11.31 -29.06
CA LEU A 244 -10.63 -11.92 -30.34
C LEU A 244 -11.68 -13.02 -30.21
N THR A 245 -11.64 -13.80 -29.12
CA THR A 245 -12.49 -14.99 -28.94
C THR A 245 -13.70 -14.74 -28.05
N GLY A 246 -13.74 -13.62 -27.30
CA GLY A 246 -14.76 -13.35 -26.30
C GLY A 246 -14.72 -14.30 -25.09
N LEU A 247 -13.83 -15.30 -25.08
CA LEU A 247 -13.76 -16.29 -24.00
C LEU A 247 -13.38 -15.61 -22.68
N PRO A 248 -14.15 -15.82 -21.60
CA PRO A 248 -13.77 -15.36 -20.28
C PRO A 248 -12.63 -16.25 -19.77
N LEU A 249 -11.42 -15.97 -20.23
CA LEU A 249 -10.21 -16.51 -19.62
C LEU A 249 -10.15 -15.91 -18.21
N ARG A 250 -10.65 -16.67 -17.23
CA ARG A 250 -10.57 -16.31 -15.81
C ARG A 250 -9.08 -16.05 -15.49
N GLY A 251 -8.84 -15.03 -14.66
CA GLY A 251 -7.50 -14.69 -14.20
C GLY A 251 -6.81 -15.88 -13.51
N PRO A 252 -5.51 -15.76 -13.20
CA PRO A 252 -4.69 -16.88 -12.72
C PRO A 252 -5.29 -17.55 -11.49
N LEU A 253 -5.98 -16.75 -10.67
CA LEU A 253 -6.75 -17.19 -9.53
C LEU A 253 -8.02 -16.33 -9.43
N PRO A 254 -9.21 -16.91 -9.21
CA PRO A 254 -10.41 -16.11 -8.94
C PRO A 254 -10.18 -15.31 -7.65
N VAL A 255 -10.18 -13.99 -7.77
CA VAL A 255 -10.13 -13.08 -6.62
C VAL A 255 -11.55 -12.68 -6.33
N GLU A 256 -12.05 -13.08 -5.16
CA GLU A 256 -13.31 -12.59 -4.63
C GLU A 256 -13.21 -11.08 -4.44
N GLN A 257 -14.05 -10.33 -5.14
CA GLN A 257 -14.15 -8.88 -4.99
C GLN A 257 -15.43 -8.59 -4.21
N THR A 258 -15.31 -7.77 -3.18
CA THR A 258 -16.48 -7.26 -2.45
C THR A 258 -17.30 -6.36 -3.37
N ASP A 259 -18.59 -6.65 -3.47
CA ASP A 259 -19.58 -5.78 -4.07
C ASP A 259 -20.19 -4.90 -2.97
N LEU A 260 -19.76 -3.64 -2.89
CA LEU A 260 -20.27 -2.68 -1.90
C LEU A 260 -21.77 -2.41 -2.04
N SER A 261 -22.39 -2.77 -3.17
CA SER A 261 -23.83 -2.64 -3.32
C SER A 261 -24.64 -3.61 -2.46
N GLN A 262 -23.99 -4.69 -2.02
CA GLN A 262 -24.58 -5.73 -1.17
C GLN A 262 -24.21 -5.56 0.30
N VAL A 263 -23.45 -4.52 0.64
CA VAL A 263 -22.95 -4.25 2.00
C VAL A 263 -23.78 -3.13 2.64
N ASP A 264 -24.23 -3.33 3.87
CA ASP A 264 -24.75 -2.24 4.70
C ASP A 264 -23.58 -1.34 5.13
N LEU A 265 -23.41 -0.23 4.40
CA LEU A 265 -22.30 0.71 4.63
C LEU A 265 -22.37 1.37 6.02
N ALA A 266 -23.57 1.56 6.58
CA ALA A 266 -23.72 2.17 7.89
C ALA A 266 -23.35 1.19 9.01
N ALA A 267 -23.74 -0.08 8.88
CA ALA A 267 -23.27 -1.13 9.78
C ALA A 267 -21.75 -1.30 9.70
N LEU A 268 -21.21 -1.41 8.49
CA LEU A 268 -19.76 -1.54 8.29
C LEU A 268 -18.99 -0.35 8.89
N ALA A 269 -19.49 0.88 8.73
CA ALA A 269 -18.86 2.05 9.33
C ALA A 269 -18.77 1.98 10.86
N ARG A 270 -19.85 1.51 11.53
CA ARG A 270 -19.85 1.30 12.99
C ARG A 270 -18.85 0.22 13.39
N GLU A 271 -18.79 -0.89 12.66
CA GLU A 271 -17.85 -1.98 12.93
C GLU A 271 -16.40 -1.53 12.77
N VAL A 272 -16.09 -0.72 11.75
CA VAL A 272 -14.74 -0.18 11.52
C VAL A 272 -14.29 0.67 12.71
N ILE A 273 -15.14 1.59 13.17
CA ILE A 273 -14.81 2.45 14.33
C ILE A 273 -14.74 1.63 15.62
N ALA A 274 -15.60 0.63 15.79
CA ALA A 274 -15.54 -0.28 16.94
C ALA A 274 -14.22 -1.06 16.97
N ALA A 275 -13.77 -1.60 15.83
CA ALA A 275 -12.49 -2.29 15.73
C ALA A 275 -11.29 -1.36 16.01
N TYR A 276 -11.30 -0.16 15.45
CA TYR A 276 -10.27 0.85 15.72
C TYR A 276 -10.22 1.23 17.21
N LEU A 277 -11.37 1.46 17.84
CA LEU A 277 -11.44 1.77 19.28
C LEU A 277 -10.94 0.60 20.14
N ALA A 278 -11.21 -0.65 19.75
CA ALA A 278 -10.65 -1.81 20.43
C ALA A 278 -9.11 -1.82 20.38
N ASN A 279 -8.51 -1.49 19.22
CA ASN A 279 -7.07 -1.34 19.07
C ASN A 279 -6.49 -0.22 19.94
N VAL A 280 -7.14 0.95 19.97
CA VAL A 280 -6.76 2.07 20.86
C VAL A 280 -6.76 1.63 22.33
N ARG A 281 -7.81 0.93 22.78
CA ARG A 281 -7.90 0.41 24.16
C ARG A 281 -6.77 -0.59 24.45
N LEU A 282 -6.44 -1.48 23.52
CA LEU A 282 -5.31 -2.41 23.67
C LEU A 282 -3.98 -1.66 23.82
N VAL A 283 -3.72 -0.64 23.01
CA VAL A 283 -2.51 0.17 23.12
C VAL A 283 -2.45 0.89 24.46
N ARG A 284 -3.56 1.45 24.95
CA ARG A 284 -3.62 2.11 26.27
C ARG A 284 -3.34 1.15 27.42
N LEU A 285 -3.81 -0.10 27.32
CA LEU A 285 -3.47 -1.14 28.31
C LEU A 285 -1.96 -1.46 28.29
N LEU A 286 -1.38 -1.60 27.11
CA LEU A 286 0.07 -1.80 26.96
C LEU A 286 0.86 -0.59 27.45
N ALA A 287 0.37 0.62 27.24
CA ALA A 287 0.97 1.86 27.72
C ALA A 287 1.05 1.91 29.24
N GLY A 288 -0.01 1.47 29.94
CA GLY A 288 -0.01 1.36 31.40
C GLY A 288 1.00 0.34 31.92
N GLU A 289 1.09 -0.82 31.29
CA GLU A 289 2.01 -1.91 31.71
C GLU A 289 3.48 -1.58 31.43
N TYR A 290 3.78 -1.02 30.26
CA TYR A 290 5.15 -0.74 29.81
C TYR A 290 5.58 0.72 30.01
N ALA A 291 4.75 1.53 30.66
CA ALA A 291 5.02 2.92 31.04
C ALA A 291 5.45 3.84 29.87
N PHE A 292 4.70 3.82 28.76
CA PHE A 292 4.88 4.77 27.64
C PHE A 292 3.61 5.59 27.40
N GLN A 293 3.73 6.72 26.69
CA GLN A 293 2.58 7.55 26.33
C GLN A 293 2.13 7.27 24.88
N PRO A 294 0.88 6.80 24.65
CA PRO A 294 0.35 6.68 23.31
C PRO A 294 -0.25 8.01 22.84
N ILE A 295 -0.16 8.29 21.53
CA ILE A 295 -0.84 9.40 20.87
C ILE A 295 -1.32 8.95 19.48
N PHE A 296 -2.56 9.27 19.14
CA PHE A 296 -3.21 8.80 17.93
C PHE A 296 -3.66 9.97 17.07
N PHE A 297 -3.37 9.90 15.77
CA PHE A 297 -3.79 10.89 14.79
C PHE A 297 -4.67 10.22 13.75
N TRP A 298 -5.88 10.73 13.57
CA TRP A 298 -6.74 10.32 12.47
C TRP A 298 -6.50 11.23 11.26
N GLN A 299 -5.96 10.67 10.18
CA GLN A 299 -5.45 11.47 9.07
C GLN A 299 -6.55 12.02 8.14
N PRO A 300 -6.28 13.12 7.41
CA PRO A 300 -7.11 13.54 6.29
C PRO A 300 -6.99 12.56 5.12
N VAL A 301 -8.12 12.34 4.44
CA VAL A 301 -8.18 11.46 3.26
C VAL A 301 -8.78 12.21 2.08
N ILE A 302 -8.16 12.07 0.90
CA ILE A 302 -8.58 12.81 -0.29
C ILE A 302 -10.04 12.52 -0.61
N THR A 303 -10.52 11.29 -0.45
CA THR A 303 -11.92 10.89 -0.73
C THR A 303 -12.95 11.82 -0.08
N THR A 304 -12.75 12.20 1.18
CA THR A 304 -13.70 13.01 1.98
C THR A 304 -13.33 14.48 2.09
N LYS A 305 -12.19 14.90 1.52
CA LYS A 305 -11.76 16.31 1.44
C LYS A 305 -12.83 17.15 0.73
N LYS A 306 -13.24 18.29 1.30
CA LYS A 306 -14.30 19.14 0.71
C LYS A 306 -13.97 19.72 -0.66
N PHE A 307 -12.84 20.42 -0.78
CA PHE A 307 -12.39 20.98 -2.05
C PHE A 307 -11.25 20.15 -2.62
N LYS A 308 -11.39 19.72 -3.87
CA LYS A 308 -10.40 18.90 -4.56
C LYS A 308 -9.84 19.65 -5.76
N THR A 309 -8.54 19.60 -5.94
CA THR A 309 -7.90 20.03 -7.18
C THR A 309 -8.20 19.04 -8.30
N GLN A 310 -7.84 19.38 -9.54
CA GLN A 310 -8.03 18.49 -10.66
C GLN A 310 -7.23 17.18 -10.52
N ASP A 311 -6.04 17.24 -9.91
CA ASP A 311 -5.22 16.05 -9.64
C ASP A 311 -5.82 15.18 -8.54
N GLU A 312 -6.31 15.79 -7.46
CA GLU A 312 -6.97 15.07 -6.38
C GLU A 312 -8.26 14.40 -6.84
N GLN A 313 -9.07 15.08 -7.67
CA GLN A 313 -10.29 14.50 -8.24
C GLN A 313 -9.96 13.30 -9.13
N ARG A 314 -8.89 13.38 -9.92
CA ARG A 314 -8.39 12.23 -10.69
C ARG A 314 -7.95 11.07 -9.80
N TRP A 315 -7.29 11.37 -8.68
CA TRP A 315 -6.82 10.33 -7.76
C TRP A 315 -7.97 9.58 -7.08
N VAL A 316 -9.04 10.29 -6.70
CA VAL A 316 -10.27 9.68 -6.14
C VAL A 316 -10.96 8.76 -7.15
N ASP A 317 -10.93 9.17 -8.41
CA ASP A 317 -11.46 8.42 -9.54
C ASP A 317 -10.66 7.16 -9.87
N ASP A 318 -9.38 7.15 -9.49
CA ASP A 318 -8.50 6.01 -9.62
C ASP A 318 -8.76 5.01 -8.46
N TYR A 319 -8.48 3.72 -8.72
CA TYR A 319 -8.52 2.64 -7.73
C TYR A 319 -9.89 2.18 -7.19
N THR A 320 -11.03 2.67 -7.68
CA THR A 320 -12.36 2.06 -7.40
C THR A 320 -13.19 1.88 -8.66
N ASN A 321 -14.03 0.84 -8.64
CA ASN A 321 -15.09 0.63 -9.62
C ASN A 321 -16.43 1.24 -9.17
N ASP A 322 -16.56 1.63 -7.90
CA ASP A 322 -17.75 2.23 -7.30
C ASP A 322 -17.37 3.47 -6.45
N ARG A 323 -17.32 4.63 -7.12
CA ARG A 323 -16.90 5.90 -6.53
C ARG A 323 -17.89 6.42 -5.50
N GLU A 324 -19.17 6.24 -5.78
CA GLU A 324 -20.25 6.74 -4.95
C GLU A 324 -20.28 6.00 -3.63
N ARG A 325 -20.26 4.66 -3.64
CA ARG A 325 -20.28 3.88 -2.41
C ARG A 325 -18.98 3.99 -1.62
N ARG A 326 -17.82 4.13 -2.28
CA ARG A 326 -16.56 4.48 -1.59
C ARG A 326 -16.73 5.77 -0.79
N ARG A 327 -17.23 6.83 -1.43
CA ARG A 327 -17.43 8.13 -0.77
C ARG A 327 -18.40 8.00 0.40
N LEU A 328 -19.55 7.35 0.19
CA LEU A 328 -20.56 7.14 1.23
C LEU A 328 -20.00 6.34 2.42
N LEU A 329 -19.23 5.28 2.17
CA LEU A 329 -18.59 4.49 3.21
C LEU A 329 -17.59 5.32 4.02
N TYR A 330 -16.71 6.07 3.35
CA TYR A 330 -15.67 6.85 4.05
C TYR A 330 -16.30 8.00 4.85
N GLU A 331 -17.32 8.66 4.31
CA GLU A 331 -18.11 9.67 5.03
C GLU A 331 -18.83 9.06 6.24
N ALA A 332 -19.41 7.87 6.10
CA ALA A 332 -20.06 7.16 7.19
C ALA A 332 -19.05 6.81 8.31
N ILE A 333 -17.86 6.30 7.97
CA ILE A 333 -16.79 5.98 8.94
C ILE A 333 -16.36 7.25 9.69
N ILE A 334 -16.12 8.37 8.98
CA ILE A 334 -15.77 9.65 9.63
C ILE A 334 -16.94 10.14 10.51
N GLY A 335 -18.17 9.98 10.05
CA GLY A 335 -19.37 10.31 10.82
C GLY A 335 -19.48 9.52 12.12
N GLU A 336 -19.28 8.21 12.07
CA GLU A 336 -19.28 7.35 13.26
C GLU A 336 -18.14 7.69 14.22
N ARG A 337 -16.94 7.99 13.70
CA ARG A 337 -15.82 8.46 14.52
C ARG A 337 -16.20 9.72 15.31
N ARG A 338 -16.77 10.71 14.64
CA ARG A 338 -17.18 12.00 15.24
C ARG A 338 -18.34 11.88 16.23
N ARG A 339 -19.08 10.78 16.19
CA ARG A 339 -20.15 10.47 17.14
C ARG A 339 -19.68 9.63 18.33
N CYS A 340 -18.46 9.10 18.29
CA CYS A 340 -17.92 8.23 19.34
C CYS A 340 -17.28 9.08 20.45
N PRO A 341 -17.89 9.20 21.65
CA PRO A 341 -17.37 10.09 22.70
C PRO A 341 -15.96 9.71 23.16
N GLU A 342 -15.67 8.40 23.24
CA GLU A 342 -14.34 7.88 23.63
C GLU A 342 -13.21 8.28 22.67
N LEU A 343 -13.53 8.65 21.44
CA LEU A 343 -12.56 9.15 20.46
C LEU A 343 -12.52 10.68 20.39
N VAL A 344 -13.64 11.35 20.69
CA VAL A 344 -13.77 12.82 20.60
C VAL A 344 -13.26 13.52 21.86
N GLU A 345 -13.54 12.95 23.04
CA GLU A 345 -13.20 13.55 24.33
C GLU A 345 -11.79 13.17 24.81
N ALA A 346 -11.14 12.23 24.13
CA ALA A 346 -9.82 11.72 24.46
C ALA A 346 -8.71 12.71 24.09
N SER A 347 -7.90 13.11 25.07
CA SER A 347 -6.79 14.06 24.89
C SER A 347 -5.59 13.51 24.12
N ASP A 348 -5.44 12.19 24.07
CA ASP A 348 -4.42 11.46 23.32
C ASP A 348 -4.84 11.17 21.87
N ILE A 349 -6.04 11.61 21.44
CA ILE A 349 -6.56 11.36 20.09
C ILE A 349 -6.84 12.68 19.38
N ILE A 350 -6.18 12.89 18.25
CA ILE A 350 -6.26 14.11 17.45
C ILE A 350 -6.96 13.80 16.11
N ASP A 351 -8.03 14.52 15.81
CA ASP A 351 -8.70 14.45 14.50
C ASP A 351 -8.09 15.45 13.51
N LEU A 352 -7.38 14.94 12.52
CA LEU A 352 -6.86 15.74 11.40
C LEU A 352 -7.70 15.56 10.13
N SER A 353 -8.86 14.89 10.18
CA SER A 353 -9.65 14.54 8.99
C SER A 353 -10.05 15.75 8.14
N ALA A 354 -10.21 16.92 8.77
CA ALA A 354 -10.60 18.18 8.14
C ALA A 354 -9.42 19.13 7.85
N LEU A 355 -8.17 18.73 8.12
CA LEU A 355 -7.00 19.61 8.07
C LEU A 355 -6.80 20.31 6.71
N PHE A 356 -7.22 19.68 5.62
CA PHE A 356 -7.07 20.21 4.27
C PHE A 356 -8.40 20.58 3.61
N ASP A 357 -9.50 20.66 4.37
CA ASP A 357 -10.83 20.93 3.83
C ASP A 357 -10.94 22.31 3.17
N ASP A 358 -10.14 23.28 3.59
CA ASP A 358 -10.07 24.66 3.10
C ASP A 358 -8.96 24.88 2.06
N TRP A 359 -8.06 23.90 1.87
CA TRP A 359 -6.94 24.00 0.94
C TRP A 359 -7.39 23.74 -0.51
N LYS A 360 -7.44 24.81 -1.31
CA LYS A 360 -7.91 24.81 -2.70
C LYS A 360 -6.83 24.51 -3.75
N GLY A 361 -5.60 24.20 -3.33
CA GLY A 361 -4.44 24.15 -4.22
C GLY A 361 -3.95 25.56 -4.61
N THR A 362 -2.67 25.68 -4.94
CA THR A 362 -2.04 26.91 -5.45
C THR A 362 -1.88 26.86 -6.96
#